data_AF-A0A177A0G1-F1
#
_entry.id   AF-A0A177A0G1-F1
#
_cell.length_a   1.000
_cell.length_b   1.000
_cell.length_c   1.000
_cell.angle_alpha   90.00
_cell.angle_beta   90.00
_cell.angle_gamma   90.00
#
_symmetry.space_group_name_H-M   'P 1'
#
loop_
_entity.id
_entity.type
_entity.pdbx_description
1 polymer ?
#
loop_
_entity_poly.entity_id
_entity_poly.type
_entity_poly.pdbx_seq_one_letter_code
_entity_poly.pdbx_strand_id
1 'polypeptide(L)'
;MAIRIFVICKSHEMPGSTEDKNKLMANIACQEVLNRDYGESKGDRLLCEGTYFSINQTCFLVIDNGPVDATTYDMRMFKWKGRELVSVPKIPPYALKKFRDKYQFNPADRPKCPVYTDEKFRDKFGPDEHLRVVRAIDEKKRIAKEYGASTS
;
A
#
# COMPACT_ATOMS: atom_id res chain seq x y z
N MET A 1 -21.54 10.70 -1.39
CA MET A 1 -21.13 9.29 -1.57
C MET A 1 -19.63 9.27 -1.79
N ALA A 2 -18.88 8.49 -1.02
CA ALA A 2 -17.44 8.33 -1.20
C ALA A 2 -17.13 7.06 -2.00
N ILE A 3 -15.93 7.00 -2.60
CA ILE A 3 -15.44 5.83 -3.33
C ILE A 3 -14.09 5.45 -2.75
N ARG A 4 -13.89 4.15 -2.53
CA ARG A 4 -12.63 3.55 -2.11
C ARG A 4 -12.19 2.54 -3.16
N ILE A 5 -11.02 2.77 -3.72
CA ILE A 5 -10.40 1.85 -4.68
C ILE A 5 -9.24 1.16 -3.97
N PHE A 6 -9.19 -0.16 -4.03
CA PHE A 6 -8.10 -0.94 -3.49
C PHE A 6 -7.45 -1.81 -4.54
N VAL A 7 -6.15 -1.68 -4.69
CA VAL A 7 -5.37 -2.47 -5.64
C VAL A 7 -4.39 -3.34 -4.87
N ILE A 8 -4.45 -4.65 -5.12
CA ILE A 8 -3.42 -5.60 -4.72
C ILE A 8 -2.47 -5.80 -5.90
N CYS A 9 -1.17 -5.67 -5.66
CA CYS A 9 -0.15 -5.86 -6.68
C CYS A 9 1.03 -6.66 -6.13
N LYS A 10 1.80 -7.29 -7.03
CA LYS A 10 3.17 -7.70 -6.71
C LYS A 10 4.13 -6.56 -7.00
N SER A 11 5.05 -6.29 -6.08
CA SER A 11 6.03 -5.20 -6.16
C SER A 11 6.80 -5.11 -7.49
N HIS A 12 7.24 -6.26 -8.01
CA HIS A 12 7.96 -6.36 -9.29
C HIS A 12 7.06 -6.23 -10.53
N GLU A 13 5.75 -6.45 -10.37
CA GLU A 13 4.76 -6.29 -11.44
C GLU A 13 4.21 -4.87 -11.50
N MET A 14 4.44 -4.03 -10.48
CA MET A 14 3.92 -2.66 -10.47
C MET A 14 4.40 -1.87 -11.70
N PRO A 15 3.49 -1.15 -12.37
CA PRO A 15 3.83 -0.37 -13.55
C PRO A 15 4.71 0.82 -13.17
N GLY A 16 5.59 1.22 -14.08
CA GLY A 16 6.42 2.44 -13.95
C GLY A 16 7.79 2.23 -13.31
N SER A 17 8.58 3.31 -13.29
CA SER A 17 9.87 3.40 -12.60
C SER A 17 9.67 3.52 -11.09
N THR A 18 10.68 3.16 -10.29
CA THR A 18 10.61 3.09 -8.80
C THR A 18 10.02 4.35 -8.15
N GLU A 19 10.29 5.53 -8.68
CA GLU A 19 9.82 6.81 -8.16
C GLU A 19 8.34 7.08 -8.46
N ASP A 20 7.83 6.59 -9.59
CA ASP A 20 6.49 6.90 -10.09
C ASP A 20 5.47 5.76 -9.97
N LYS A 21 5.89 4.55 -9.53
CA LYS A 21 5.03 3.35 -9.56
C LYS A 21 3.67 3.54 -8.90
N ASN A 22 3.67 4.20 -7.74
CA ASN A 22 2.46 4.43 -6.96
C ASN A 22 1.49 5.39 -7.66
N LYS A 23 2.03 6.47 -8.23
CA LYS A 23 1.24 7.47 -8.95
C LYS A 23 0.67 6.91 -10.24
N LEU A 24 1.48 6.15 -11.00
CA LEU A 24 1.02 5.51 -12.23
C LEU A 24 -0.09 4.48 -11.94
N MET A 25 0.08 3.63 -10.93
CA MET A 25 -0.97 2.70 -10.51
C MET A 25 -2.24 3.43 -10.05
N ALA A 26 -2.09 4.53 -9.31
CA ALA A 26 -3.23 5.35 -8.88
C ALA A 26 -3.96 5.98 -10.07
N ASN A 27 -3.24 6.48 -11.09
CA ASN A 27 -3.84 6.99 -12.31
C ASN A 27 -4.63 5.90 -13.04
N ILE A 28 -4.04 4.71 -13.25
CA ILE A 28 -4.72 3.59 -13.92
C ILE A 28 -6.01 3.23 -13.16
N ALA A 29 -5.95 3.14 -11.83
CA ALA A 29 -7.11 2.81 -11.00
C ALA A 29 -8.19 3.91 -11.02
N CYS A 30 -7.79 5.18 -10.97
CA CYS A 30 -8.73 6.30 -11.07
C CYS A 30 -9.33 6.43 -12.47
N GLN A 31 -8.60 6.12 -13.54
CA GLN A 31 -9.15 6.09 -14.89
C GLN A 31 -10.24 5.01 -15.02
N GLU A 32 -9.98 3.81 -14.51
CA GLU A 32 -10.94 2.71 -14.53
C GLU A 32 -12.24 3.01 -13.76
N VAL A 33 -12.14 3.66 -12.60
CA VAL A 33 -13.30 3.83 -11.70
C VAL A 33 -13.94 5.22 -11.79
N LEU A 34 -13.13 6.26 -12.00
CA LEU A 34 -13.52 7.67 -11.94
C LEU A 34 -13.43 8.36 -13.31
N ASN A 35 -12.93 7.69 -14.36
CA ASN A 35 -12.71 8.24 -15.70
C ASN A 35 -11.83 9.51 -15.70
N ARG A 36 -10.83 9.55 -14.83
CA ARG A 36 -9.85 10.63 -14.72
C ARG A 36 -8.58 10.19 -13.99
N ASP A 37 -7.50 10.94 -14.13
CA ASP A 37 -6.29 10.72 -13.35
C ASP A 37 -6.47 11.07 -11.86
N TYR A 38 -5.63 10.43 -11.03
CA TYR A 38 -5.49 10.73 -9.61
C TYR A 38 -5.05 12.18 -9.42
N GLY A 39 -5.63 12.86 -8.43
CA GLY A 39 -5.22 14.20 -8.07
C GLY A 39 -5.58 14.57 -6.64
N GLU A 40 -4.56 14.91 -5.85
CA GLU A 40 -4.74 15.42 -4.47
C GLU A 40 -5.57 16.70 -4.43
N SER A 41 -5.39 17.59 -5.42
CA SER A 41 -6.20 18.80 -5.57
C SER A 41 -7.68 18.52 -5.85
N LYS A 42 -8.00 17.31 -6.31
CA LYS A 42 -9.38 16.83 -6.52
C LYS A 42 -9.94 16.13 -5.27
N GLY A 43 -9.18 16.14 -4.16
CA GLY A 43 -9.53 15.51 -2.90
C GLY A 43 -9.24 14.01 -2.85
N ASP A 44 -8.50 13.46 -3.81
CA ASP A 44 -8.05 12.07 -3.76
C ASP A 44 -6.97 11.89 -2.69
N ARG A 45 -6.99 10.74 -2.02
CA ARG A 45 -6.01 10.40 -0.99
C ARG A 45 -5.44 9.04 -1.29
N LEU A 46 -4.13 8.97 -1.49
CA LEU A 46 -3.41 7.74 -1.76
C LEU A 46 -2.74 7.21 -0.48
N LEU A 47 -2.87 5.91 -0.24
CA LEU A 47 -2.11 5.18 0.76
C LEU A 47 -1.46 3.96 0.12
N CYS A 48 -0.19 3.75 0.47
CA CYS A 48 0.63 2.66 -0.02
C CYS A 48 1.16 1.84 1.17
N GLU A 49 0.84 0.55 1.24
CA GLU A 49 1.39 -0.39 2.24
C GLU A 49 2.06 -1.58 1.55
N GLY A 50 3.28 -1.91 2.00
CA GLY A 50 4.05 -3.05 1.49
C GLY A 50 5.52 -2.70 1.27
N THR A 51 6.33 -3.73 0.99
CA THR A 51 7.76 -3.57 0.68
C THR A 51 7.94 -3.44 -0.83
N TYR A 52 7.64 -2.27 -1.37
CA TYR A 52 7.73 -1.92 -2.80
C TYR A 52 9.13 -2.15 -3.40
N PHE A 53 10.15 -2.10 -2.55
CA PHE A 53 11.56 -2.27 -2.92
C PHE A 53 12.05 -3.72 -2.86
N SER A 54 11.18 -4.69 -2.58
CA SER A 54 11.53 -6.11 -2.48
C SER A 54 10.81 -6.91 -3.56
N ILE A 55 11.48 -7.85 -4.25
CA ILE A 55 10.88 -8.67 -5.31
C ILE A 55 9.80 -9.63 -4.76
N ASN A 56 8.76 -9.88 -5.57
CA ASN A 56 7.66 -10.82 -5.30
C ASN A 56 6.84 -10.55 -4.01
N GLN A 57 6.96 -9.35 -3.43
CA GLN A 57 6.20 -8.96 -2.26
C GLN A 57 4.84 -8.41 -2.64
N THR A 58 3.84 -8.69 -1.80
CA THR A 58 2.49 -8.16 -2.00
C THR A 58 2.44 -6.72 -1.50
N CYS A 59 2.03 -5.82 -2.39
CA CYS A 59 1.83 -4.41 -2.12
C CYS A 59 0.34 -4.07 -2.23
N PHE A 60 -0.07 -3.06 -1.49
CA PHE A 60 -1.44 -2.59 -1.38
C PHE A 60 -1.50 -1.11 -1.67
N LEU A 61 -2.37 -0.69 -2.59
CA LEU A 61 -2.67 0.71 -2.81
C LEU A 61 -4.14 0.94 -2.46
N VAL A 62 -4.41 1.95 -1.63
CA VAL A 62 -5.76 2.40 -1.28
C VAL A 62 -5.91 3.82 -1.78
N ILE A 63 -6.92 4.08 -2.61
CA ILE A 63 -7.26 5.41 -3.11
C ILE A 63 -8.66 5.75 -2.59
N ASP A 64 -8.74 6.80 -1.79
CA ASP A 64 -10.00 7.30 -1.24
C ASP A 64 -10.40 8.59 -1.96
N ASN A 65 -11.62 8.63 -2.48
CA ASN A 65 -12.21 9.82 -3.10
C ASN A 65 -13.53 10.20 -2.39
N GLY A 66 -13.71 11.50 -2.14
CA GLY A 66 -14.91 12.05 -1.52
C GLY A 66 -14.68 12.61 -0.09
N PRO A 67 -15.76 13.06 0.58
CA PRO A 67 -15.69 13.68 1.91
C PRO A 67 -15.18 12.72 2.99
N VAL A 68 -14.25 13.17 3.83
CA VAL A 68 -13.62 12.31 4.86
C VAL A 68 -14.59 11.81 5.93
N ASP A 69 -15.69 12.52 6.13
CA ASP A 69 -16.79 12.24 7.05
C ASP A 69 -17.92 11.42 6.39
N ALA A 70 -17.71 10.91 5.17
CA ALA A 70 -18.67 10.06 4.50
C ALA A 70 -18.99 8.82 5.33
N THR A 71 -20.26 8.67 5.73
CA THR A 71 -20.76 7.52 6.49
C THR A 71 -20.91 6.26 5.63
N THR A 72 -20.94 6.42 4.31
CA THR A 72 -21.02 5.33 3.33
C THR A 72 -20.06 5.56 2.16
N TYR A 73 -19.43 4.48 1.72
CA TYR A 73 -18.57 4.48 0.54
C TYR A 73 -18.77 3.22 -0.29
N ASP A 74 -18.66 3.34 -1.61
CA ASP A 74 -18.56 2.20 -2.52
C ASP A 74 -17.11 1.70 -2.53
N MET A 75 -16.91 0.39 -2.42
CA MET A 75 -15.57 -0.21 -2.39
C MET A 75 -15.33 -1.02 -3.65
N ARG A 76 -14.31 -0.64 -4.42
CA ARG A 76 -13.85 -1.35 -5.61
C ARG A 76 -12.50 -1.98 -5.35
N MET A 77 -12.42 -3.29 -5.51
CA MET A 77 -11.19 -4.04 -5.31
C MET A 77 -10.66 -4.58 -6.64
N PHE A 78 -9.37 -4.43 -6.85
CA PHE A 78 -8.68 -4.89 -8.04
C PHE A 78 -7.41 -5.66 -7.67
N LYS A 79 -7.00 -6.54 -8.58
CA LYS A 79 -5.68 -7.15 -8.59
C LYS A 79 -4.96 -6.72 -9.85
N TRP A 80 -3.77 -6.14 -9.69
CA TRP A 80 -2.89 -5.89 -10.82
C TRP A 80 -2.23 -7.20 -11.29
N LYS A 81 -2.20 -7.40 -12.61
CA LYS A 81 -1.64 -8.58 -13.27
C LYS A 81 -0.55 -8.21 -14.27
N GLY A 82 0.37 -7.35 -13.86
CA GLY A 82 1.51 -6.89 -14.68
C GLY A 82 1.15 -5.94 -15.83
N ARG A 83 -0.07 -6.05 -16.40
CA ARG A 83 -0.52 -5.25 -17.54
C ARG A 83 -1.88 -4.58 -17.36
N GLU A 84 -2.74 -5.17 -16.53
CA GLU A 84 -4.12 -4.73 -16.38
C GLU A 84 -4.61 -4.84 -14.93
N LEU A 85 -5.65 -4.05 -14.64
CA LEU A 85 -6.44 -4.17 -13.41
C LEU A 85 -7.56 -5.18 -13.62
N VAL A 86 -7.51 -6.27 -12.85
CA VAL A 86 -8.59 -7.27 -12.84
C VAL A 86 -9.49 -7.00 -11.65
N SER A 87 -10.77 -6.72 -11.92
CA SER A 87 -11.78 -6.51 -10.89
C SER A 87 -11.98 -7.76 -10.03
N VAL A 88 -12.08 -7.57 -8.71
CA VAL A 88 -12.37 -8.62 -7.74
C VAL A 88 -13.82 -8.43 -7.28
N PRO A 89 -14.78 -9.20 -7.83
CA PRO A 89 -16.20 -8.94 -7.61
C PRO A 89 -16.65 -9.20 -6.17
N LYS A 90 -15.99 -10.12 -5.46
CA LYS A 90 -16.26 -10.43 -4.06
C LYS A 90 -15.03 -10.14 -3.22
N ILE A 91 -15.11 -9.08 -2.43
CA ILE A 91 -14.02 -8.67 -1.53
C ILE A 91 -13.89 -9.71 -0.42
N PRO A 92 -12.72 -10.35 -0.26
CA PRO A 92 -12.51 -11.34 0.77
C PRO A 92 -12.70 -10.75 2.19
N PRO A 93 -13.23 -11.52 3.17
CA PRO A 93 -13.45 -11.02 4.53
C PRO A 93 -12.20 -10.48 5.22
N TYR A 94 -11.02 -11.08 4.96
CA TYR A 94 -9.76 -10.58 5.52
C TYR A 94 -9.38 -9.19 4.98
N ALA A 95 -9.75 -8.88 3.73
CA ALA A 95 -9.50 -7.58 3.13
C ALA A 95 -10.44 -6.53 3.74
N LEU A 96 -11.73 -6.88 3.89
CA LEU A 96 -12.71 -6.08 4.62
C LEU A 96 -12.24 -5.73 6.04
N LYS A 97 -11.70 -6.73 6.75
CA LYS A 97 -11.09 -6.50 8.07
C LYS A 97 -9.92 -5.53 8.01
N LYS A 98 -8.99 -5.67 7.06
CA LYS A 98 -7.88 -4.71 6.90
C LYS A 98 -8.37 -3.28 6.61
N PHE A 99 -9.40 -3.10 5.80
CA PHE A 99 -9.95 -1.76 5.55
C PHE A 99 -10.55 -1.13 6.81
N ARG A 100 -11.22 -1.95 7.61
CA ARG A 100 -11.80 -1.52 8.88
C ARG A 100 -10.73 -1.21 9.93
N ASP A 101 -9.66 -2.00 9.98
CA ASP A 101 -8.73 -1.92 11.11
C ASP A 101 -7.56 -0.97 10.82
N LYS A 102 -7.06 -0.95 9.58
CA LYS A 102 -5.83 -0.23 9.21
C LYS A 102 -6.06 0.96 8.29
N TYR A 103 -6.97 0.84 7.34
CA TYR A 103 -7.14 1.83 6.27
C TYR A 103 -8.43 2.65 6.49
N GLN A 104 -8.54 3.38 7.60
CA GLN A 104 -9.72 4.25 7.80
C GLN A 104 -9.86 5.27 6.67
N PHE A 105 -11.11 5.59 6.32
CA PHE A 105 -11.41 6.52 5.23
C PHE A 105 -10.98 7.95 5.55
N ASN A 106 -11.30 8.39 6.77
CA ASN A 106 -10.71 9.60 7.33
C ASN A 106 -9.26 9.34 7.73
N PRO A 107 -8.28 10.07 7.17
CA PRO A 107 -6.88 9.93 7.55
C PRO A 107 -6.61 10.19 9.04
N ALA A 108 -7.40 11.05 9.70
CA ALA A 108 -7.23 11.36 11.11
C ALA A 108 -7.54 10.17 12.04
N ASP A 109 -8.42 9.27 11.61
CA ASP A 109 -8.87 8.11 12.38
C ASP A 109 -7.98 6.88 12.16
N ARG A 110 -7.03 6.95 11.22
CA ARG A 110 -6.14 5.82 10.91
C ARG A 110 -5.25 5.50 12.13
N PRO A 111 -5.08 4.21 12.49
CA PRO A 111 -4.16 3.85 13.56
C PRO A 111 -2.76 4.35 13.23
N LYS A 112 -2.17 5.11 14.16
CA LYS A 112 -0.78 5.53 14.04
C LYS A 112 0.10 4.32 14.34
N CYS A 113 0.86 3.86 13.34
CA CYS A 113 1.95 2.93 13.60
C CYS A 113 3.01 3.66 14.43
N PRO A 114 3.29 3.24 15.67
CA PRO A 114 4.33 3.87 16.47
C PRO A 114 5.67 3.66 15.76
N VAL A 115 6.31 4.76 15.36
CA VAL A 115 7.68 4.75 14.84
C VAL A 115 8.60 4.76 16.05
N TYR A 116 9.40 3.72 16.20
CA TYR A 116 10.42 3.63 17.23
C TYR A 116 11.78 3.96 16.64
N THR A 117 12.59 4.70 17.37
CA THR A 117 14.05 4.68 17.15
C THR A 117 14.59 3.33 17.61
N ASP A 118 15.75 2.92 17.11
CA ASP A 118 16.40 1.66 17.52
C ASP A 118 16.54 1.55 19.04
N GLU A 119 16.91 2.65 19.70
CA GLU A 119 16.98 2.76 21.16
C GLU A 119 15.62 2.54 21.83
N LYS A 120 14.58 3.26 21.40
CA LYS A 120 13.22 3.11 21.96
C LYS A 120 12.62 1.75 21.67
N PHE A 121 12.96 1.14 20.53
CA PHE A 121 12.53 -0.21 20.18
C PHE A 121 13.20 -1.23 21.09
N ARG A 122 14.53 -1.10 21.29
CA ARG A 122 15.33 -1.96 22.16
C ARG A 122 14.85 -1.89 23.60
N ASP A 123 14.60 -0.70 24.12
CA ASP A 123 14.11 -0.52 25.50
C ASP A 123 12.72 -1.15 25.70
N LYS A 124 11.85 -1.07 24.68
CA LYS A 124 10.47 -1.55 24.77
C LYS A 124 10.32 -3.05 24.55
N PHE A 125 11.04 -3.61 23.58
CA PHE A 125 10.90 -5.01 23.13
C PHE A 125 12.08 -5.90 23.50
N GLY A 126 13.16 -5.31 24.00
CA GLY A 126 14.38 -6.01 24.39
C GLY A 126 15.44 -6.09 23.27
N PRO A 127 16.70 -6.36 23.64
CA PRO A 127 17.82 -6.46 22.71
C PRO A 127 17.68 -7.63 21.72
N ASP A 128 17.09 -8.74 22.12
CA ASP A 128 16.96 -9.93 21.27
C ASP A 128 15.98 -9.71 20.11
N GLU A 129 14.83 -9.10 20.39
CA GLU A 129 13.85 -8.74 19.36
C GLU A 129 14.39 -7.67 18.42
N HIS A 130 15.09 -6.66 18.96
CA HIS A 130 15.80 -5.68 18.14
C HIS A 130 16.79 -6.35 17.19
N LEU A 131 17.64 -7.25 17.70
CA LEU A 131 18.61 -7.98 16.89
C LEU A 131 17.94 -8.85 15.82
N ARG A 132 16.81 -9.50 16.15
CA ARG A 132 16.02 -10.28 15.18
C ARG A 132 15.51 -9.41 14.03
N VAL A 133 14.98 -8.22 14.34
CA VAL A 133 14.48 -7.28 13.34
C VAL A 133 15.61 -6.78 12.45
N VAL A 134 16.75 -6.37 13.03
CA VAL A 134 17.94 -5.92 12.28
C VAL A 134 18.43 -7.01 11.33
N ARG A 135 18.59 -8.25 11.82
CA ARG A 135 19.00 -9.39 10.98
C ARG A 135 18.02 -9.66 9.84
N ALA A 136 16.71 -9.56 10.10
CA ALA A 136 15.70 -9.74 9.06
C ALA A 136 15.75 -8.63 7.99
N ILE A 137 16.10 -7.40 8.37
CA ILE A 137 16.30 -6.28 7.43
C ILE A 137 17.54 -6.53 6.58
N ASP A 138 18.66 -6.90 7.21
CA ASP A 138 19.93 -7.15 6.50
C ASP A 138 19.82 -8.34 5.54
N GLU A 139 19.12 -9.40 5.96
CA GLU A 139 18.85 -10.55 5.09
C GLU A 139 18.00 -10.15 3.88
N LYS A 140 16.97 -9.33 4.07
CA LYS A 140 16.17 -8.80 2.95
C LYS A 140 17.01 -7.95 1.99
N LYS A 141 17.92 -7.11 2.51
CA LYS A 141 18.85 -6.32 1.69
C LYS A 141 19.80 -7.22 0.91
N ARG A 142 20.32 -8.29 1.53
CA ARG A 142 21.19 -9.27 0.89
C ARG A 142 20.48 -9.99 -0.26
N ILE A 143 19.27 -10.52 -0.02
CA ILE A 143 18.46 -11.16 -1.06
C ILE A 143 18.14 -10.18 -2.19
N ALA A 144 17.79 -8.93 -1.89
CA ALA A 144 17.54 -7.91 -2.92
C ALA A 144 18.79 -7.61 -3.77
N LYS A 145 19.98 -7.65 -3.17
CA LYS A 145 21.26 -7.48 -3.87
C LYS A 145 21.62 -8.70 -4.73
N GLU A 146 21.43 -9.91 -4.21
CA GLU A 146 21.74 -11.18 -4.90
C GLU A 146 20.81 -11.43 -6.10
N TYR A 147 19.53 -11.08 -5.99
CA TYR A 147 18.52 -11.34 -7.02
C TYR A 147 18.13 -10.10 -7.86
N GLY A 148 18.93 -9.03 -7.80
CA GLY A 148 18.88 -7.94 -8.77
C GLY A 148 17.71 -6.96 -8.60
N ALA A 149 17.78 -6.10 -7.60
CA ALA A 149 17.49 -4.69 -7.85
C ALA A 149 18.77 -4.07 -8.44
N SER A 150 18.94 -4.15 -9.77
CA SER A 150 19.90 -3.31 -10.47
C SER A 150 19.51 -1.87 -10.20
N THR A 151 20.25 -1.21 -9.32
CA THR A 151 20.30 0.25 -9.27
C THR A 151 20.96 0.70 -10.56
N SER A 152 20.13 1.00 -11.55
CA SER A 152 20.46 1.86 -12.69
C SER A 152 19.67 3.14 -12.51
#